data_AF-A0A661CQ53-F1
#
_entry.id   AF-A0A661CQ53-F1
#
_cell.length_a   1.000
_cell.length_b   1.000
_cell.length_c   1.000
_cell.angle_alpha   90.00
_cell.angle_beta   90.00
_cell.angle_gamma   90.00
#
_symmetry.space_group_name_H-M   'P 1'
#
loop_
_entity.id
_entity.type
_entity.pdbx_description
1 polymer ?
#
loop_
_entity_poly.entity_id
_entity_poly.type
_entity_poly.pdbx_seq_one_letter_code
_entity_poly.pdbx_strand_id
1 'polypeptide(L)'
;MALDYYLVIQDINNEIEPALVLESLSQALSLQINQISGFLIGVGVTFNVFKEDDEYEESLFGSPHPDICVAFRIDKFEHYESGMNTMRKIVIWLMSYFKGDMIFFLNEQKIFKRISNQLSLNNDSKFWSPAALYGSTAD
;
A
#
# COMPACT_ATOMS: atom_id res chain seq x y z
N MET A 1 -15.73 8.43 -5.52
CA MET A 1 -15.14 8.36 -4.16
C MET A 1 -14.07 7.29 -4.24
N ALA A 2 -12.82 7.64 -3.96
CA ALA A 2 -11.72 6.69 -4.05
C ALA A 2 -11.38 6.13 -2.67
N LEU A 3 -10.74 4.97 -2.64
CA LEU A 3 -10.15 4.38 -1.45
C LEU A 3 -8.63 4.45 -1.58
N ASP A 4 -8.00 5.00 -0.54
CA ASP A 4 -6.56 5.17 -0.47
C ASP A 4 -5.97 4.11 0.49
N TYR A 5 -5.01 3.35 -0.02
CA TYR A 5 -4.27 2.32 0.72
C TYR A 5 -2.79 2.68 0.71
N TYR A 6 -2.08 2.29 1.76
CA TYR A 6 -0.65 2.59 1.89
C TYR A 6 0.10 1.33 2.28
N LEU A 7 1.14 0.98 1.54
CA LEU A 7 2.13 0.00 1.96
C LEU A 7 3.40 0.75 2.32
N VAL A 8 3.77 0.72 3.60
CA VAL A 8 5.03 1.28 4.07
C VAL A 8 6.05 0.15 4.17
N ILE A 9 7.23 0.38 3.60
CA ILE A 9 8.36 -0.54 3.53
C ILE A 9 9.54 0.09 4.28
N GLN A 10 10.07 -0.62 5.27
CA GLN A 10 11.24 -0.19 6.01
C GLN A 10 12.48 -0.25 5.11
N ASP A 11 13.19 0.87 5.00
CA ASP A 11 14.49 0.94 4.33
C ASP A 11 15.65 0.80 5.34
N ILE A 12 15.94 -0.44 5.74
CA ILE A 12 16.94 -0.73 6.77
C ILE A 12 18.35 -0.29 6.35
N ASN A 13 18.65 -0.33 5.04
CA ASN A 13 19.99 -0.13 4.51
C ASN A 13 20.17 1.18 3.74
N ASN A 14 19.12 2.02 3.65
CA ASN A 14 19.08 3.17 2.75
C ASN A 14 19.36 2.78 1.28
N GLU A 15 18.79 1.65 0.86
CA GLU A 15 18.99 1.04 -0.47
C GLU A 15 17.72 1.11 -1.33
N ILE A 16 16.57 1.46 -0.74
CA ILE A 16 15.28 1.45 -1.43
C ILE A 16 14.94 2.88 -1.87
N GLU A 17 14.98 3.12 -3.17
CA GLU A 17 14.55 4.40 -3.74
C GLU A 17 13.16 4.28 -4.39
N PRO A 18 12.30 5.32 -4.31
CA PRO A 18 10.99 5.29 -4.96
C PRO A 18 11.05 4.94 -6.46
N ALA A 19 12.05 5.49 -7.17
CA ALA A 19 12.27 5.19 -8.58
C ALA A 19 12.58 3.71 -8.83
N LEU A 20 13.38 3.07 -7.96
CA LEU A 20 13.69 1.65 -8.06
C LEU A 20 12.44 0.79 -7.88
N VAL A 21 11.56 1.15 -6.93
CA VAL A 21 10.28 0.45 -6.71
C VAL A 21 9.39 0.58 -7.94
N LEU A 22 9.23 1.79 -8.49
CA LEU A 22 8.42 2.04 -9.67
C LEU A 22 8.94 1.27 -10.90
N GLU A 23 10.26 1.30 -11.14
CA GLU A 23 10.88 0.58 -12.24
C GLU A 23 10.68 -0.94 -12.10
N SER A 24 10.94 -1.48 -10.91
CA SER A 24 10.83 -2.92 -10.66
C SER A 24 9.39 -3.42 -10.85
N LEU A 25 8.40 -2.64 -10.40
CA LEU A 25 6.99 -2.94 -10.61
C LEU A 25 6.58 -2.87 -12.08
N SER A 26 7.09 -1.88 -12.82
CA SER A 26 6.82 -1.72 -14.25
C SER A 26 7.40 -2.88 -15.09
N GLN A 27 8.52 -3.46 -14.65
CA GLN A 27 9.12 -4.63 -15.28
C GLN A 27 8.38 -5.93 -14.91
N ALA A 28 7.93 -6.05 -13.65
CA ALA A 28 7.28 -7.26 -13.16
C ALA A 28 5.81 -7.39 -13.57
N LEU A 29 5.13 -6.26 -13.76
CA LEU A 29 3.69 -6.20 -14.00
C LEU A 29 3.40 -5.32 -15.22
N SER A 30 2.36 -5.66 -15.98
CA SER A 30 1.92 -4.86 -17.15
C SER A 30 1.23 -3.56 -16.70
N LEU A 31 2.03 -2.57 -16.30
CA LEU A 31 1.59 -1.27 -15.80
C LEU A 31 1.91 -0.16 -16.80
N GLN A 32 1.11 0.90 -16.79
CA GLN A 32 1.32 2.07 -17.63
C GLN A 32 1.81 3.24 -16.79
N ILE A 33 2.82 3.97 -17.27
CA ILE A 33 3.27 5.22 -16.63
C ILE A 33 2.44 6.38 -17.18
N ASN A 34 1.83 7.15 -16.29
CA ASN A 34 1.27 8.44 -16.63
C ASN A 34 2.40 9.45 -16.83
N GLN A 35 2.62 9.89 -18.07
CA GLN A 35 3.73 10.77 -18.44
C GLN A 35 3.68 12.17 -17.81
N ILE A 36 2.52 12.61 -17.30
CA ILE A 36 2.34 13.94 -16.71
C ILE A 36 2.62 13.90 -15.20
N SER A 37 2.07 12.91 -14.51
CA SER A 37 2.16 12.80 -13.03
C SER A 37 3.27 11.87 -12.54
N GLY A 38 3.83 11.02 -13.43
CA GLY A 38 4.77 9.97 -13.05
C GLY A 38 4.13 8.76 -12.38
N PHE A 39 2.81 8.77 -12.15
CA PHE A 39 2.11 7.69 -11.47
C PHE A 39 2.04 6.42 -12.33
N LEU A 40 2.05 5.27 -11.66
CA LEU A 40 1.78 3.99 -12.31
C LEU A 40 0.28 3.69 -12.29
N ILE A 41 -0.22 3.24 -13.43
CA ILE A 41 -1.62 2.91 -13.67
C ILE A 41 -1.70 1.42 -14.00
N GLY A 42 -2.42 0.69 -13.17
CA GLY A 42 -2.85 -0.67 -13.41
C GLY A 42 -4.36 -0.73 -13.66
N VAL A 43 -4.88 -1.93 -13.92
CA VAL A 43 -6.33 -2.09 -14.12
C VAL A 43 -7.08 -1.76 -12.84
N GLY A 44 -7.83 -0.65 -12.85
CA GLY A 44 -8.65 -0.19 -11.72
C GLY A 44 -7.87 0.40 -10.54
N VAL A 45 -6.56 0.66 -10.68
CA VAL A 45 -5.73 1.22 -9.61
C VAL A 45 -4.69 2.19 -10.17
N THR A 46 -4.51 3.31 -9.49
CA THR A 46 -3.39 4.22 -9.70
C THR A 46 -2.53 4.20 -8.46
N PHE A 47 -1.21 4.23 -8.59
CA PHE A 47 -0.34 4.28 -7.43
C PHE A 47 0.93 5.09 -7.67
N ASN A 48 1.51 5.55 -6.56
CA ASN A 48 2.75 6.32 -6.52
C ASN A 48 3.65 5.78 -5.41
N VAL A 49 4.94 6.10 -5.48
CA VAL A 49 5.92 5.74 -4.46
C VAL A 49 6.69 7.00 -4.04
N PHE A 50 6.90 7.19 -2.75
CA PHE A 50 7.66 8.31 -2.19
C PHE A 50 8.33 7.90 -0.86
N LYS A 51 9.31 8.69 -0.42
CA LYS A 51 9.88 8.57 0.94
C LYS A 51 8.98 9.35 1.90
N GLU A 52 8.68 8.79 3.07
CA GLU A 52 8.05 9.59 4.14
C GLU A 52 9.08 10.64 4.61
N ASP A 53 8.74 11.93 4.48
CA ASP A 53 9.68 13.03 4.72
C ASP A 53 10.15 13.09 6.18
N ASP A 54 11.47 13.25 6.35
CA ASP A 54 12.23 13.32 7.62
C ASP A 54 11.82 14.46 8.58
N GLU A 55 10.93 15.38 8.19
CA GLU A 55 10.77 16.64 8.91
C GLU A 55 9.93 16.54 10.20
N TYR A 56 9.01 15.57 10.34
CA TYR A 56 8.07 15.58 11.49
C TYR A 56 7.60 14.23 12.04
N GLU A 57 7.91 13.08 11.43
CA GLU A 57 7.45 11.77 11.92
C GLU A 57 8.62 10.79 12.08
N GLU A 58 8.80 10.27 13.30
CA GLU A 58 9.68 9.12 13.54
C GLU A 58 9.24 7.99 12.60
N SER A 59 10.19 7.38 11.88
CA SER A 59 9.96 6.16 11.08
C SER A 59 9.01 5.23 11.82
N LEU A 60 8.03 4.66 11.11
CA LEU A 60 7.06 3.72 11.68
C LEU A 60 7.73 2.47 12.28
N PHE A 61 8.99 2.23 11.91
CA PHE A 61 9.82 1.13 12.37
C PHE A 61 10.98 1.58 13.27
N GLY A 62 11.10 2.88 13.60
CA GLY A 62 12.21 3.44 14.36
C GLY A 62 13.54 3.39 13.61
N SER A 63 13.50 3.37 12.28
CA SER A 63 14.69 3.38 11.41
C SER A 63 15.34 4.77 11.40
N PRO A 64 16.69 4.87 11.29
CA PRO A 64 17.37 6.14 11.03
C PRO A 64 17.25 6.62 9.57
N HIS A 65 16.55 5.85 8.73
CA HIS A 65 16.33 6.15 7.32
C HIS A 65 14.83 6.31 7.04
N PRO A 66 14.45 7.19 6.09
CA PRO A 66 13.07 7.33 5.66
C PRO A 66 12.46 6.02 5.21
N ASP A 67 11.21 5.78 5.59
CA ASP A 67 10.45 4.64 5.09
C ASP A 67 9.92 4.91 3.66
N ILE A 68 9.74 3.85 2.89
CA ILE A 68 9.19 3.93 1.53
C ILE A 68 7.69 3.68 1.55
N CYS A 69 6.93 4.69 1.14
CA CYS A 69 5.49 4.62 1.06
C CYS A 69 5.03 4.36 -0.37
N VAL A 70 4.28 3.27 -0.56
CA VAL A 70 3.57 2.96 -1.80
C VAL A 70 2.09 3.26 -1.58
N ALA A 71 1.61 4.35 -2.18
CA ALA A 71 0.23 4.80 -2.06
C ALA A 71 -0.60 4.30 -3.24
N PHE A 72 -1.68 3.58 -2.97
CA PHE A 72 -2.63 3.08 -3.95
C PHE A 72 -3.95 3.83 -3.85
N ARG A 73 -4.52 4.16 -5.01
CA ARG A 73 -5.84 4.77 -5.13
C ARG A 73 -6.71 3.89 -6.03
N ILE A 74 -7.82 3.41 -5.48
CA ILE A 74 -8.80 2.57 -6.18
C ILE A 74 -10.14 3.33 -6.25
N ASP A 75 -10.76 3.39 -7.42
CA ASP A 75 -12.12 3.91 -7.52
C ASP A 75 -13.11 2.89 -6.91
N LYS A 76 -13.95 3.36 -5.99
CA LYS A 76 -14.93 2.51 -5.29
C LYS A 76 -16.14 2.15 -6.16
N PHE A 77 -16.47 2.97 -7.15
CA PHE A 77 -17.70 2.83 -7.93
C PHE A 77 -17.45 2.12 -9.25
N GLU A 78 -16.29 2.34 -9.84
CA GLU A 78 -15.89 1.72 -11.09
C GLU A 78 -14.63 0.88 -10.88
N HIS A 79 -14.61 -0.34 -11.41
CA HIS A 79 -13.41 -1.20 -11.39
C HIS A 79 -12.87 -1.60 -10.01
N TYR A 80 -13.64 -1.44 -8.92
CA TYR A 80 -13.21 -1.77 -7.56
C TYR A 80 -12.58 -3.17 -7.42
N GLU A 81 -13.28 -4.22 -7.85
CA GLU A 81 -12.79 -5.60 -7.77
C GLU A 81 -11.49 -5.81 -8.56
N SER A 82 -11.41 -5.25 -9.77
CA SER A 82 -10.18 -5.31 -10.57
C SER A 82 -9.04 -4.51 -9.95
N GLY A 83 -9.31 -3.33 -9.39
CA GLY A 83 -8.34 -2.50 -8.68
C GLY A 83 -7.78 -3.20 -7.45
N MET A 84 -8.66 -3.81 -6.64
CA MET A 84 -8.28 -4.61 -5.49
C MET A 84 -7.42 -5.81 -5.89
N ASN A 85 -7.77 -6.50 -6.97
CA ASN A 85 -6.97 -7.61 -7.48
C ASN A 85 -5.59 -7.17 -7.98
N THR A 86 -5.49 -6.03 -8.67
CA THR A 86 -4.20 -5.49 -9.12
C THR A 86 -3.34 -5.05 -7.93
N MET A 87 -3.92 -4.32 -6.98
CA MET A 87 -3.24 -3.91 -5.74
C MET A 87 -2.72 -5.12 -4.96
N ARG A 88 -3.53 -6.17 -4.80
CA ARG A 88 -3.10 -7.42 -4.13
C ARG A 88 -1.89 -8.03 -4.81
N LYS A 89 -1.85 -8.09 -6.15
CA LYS A 89 -0.70 -8.61 -6.89
C LYS A 89 0.55 -7.77 -6.64
N ILE A 90 0.42 -6.43 -6.68
CA ILE A 90 1.53 -5.51 -6.39
C ILE A 90 2.05 -5.72 -4.98
N VAL A 91 1.16 -5.74 -3.99
CA VAL A 91 1.51 -5.92 -2.57
C VAL A 91 2.23 -7.26 -2.33
N ILE A 92 1.69 -8.37 -2.86
CA ILE A 92 2.32 -9.69 -2.75
C ILE A 92 3.72 -9.67 -3.39
N TRP A 93 3.84 -9.05 -4.56
CA TRP A 93 5.12 -8.95 -5.25
C TRP A 93 6.14 -8.14 -4.44
N LEU A 94 5.77 -6.96 -3.95
CA LEU A 94 6.63 -6.10 -3.12
C LEU A 94 7.11 -6.83 -1.87
N MET A 95 6.20 -7.51 -1.18
CA MET A 95 6.54 -8.35 -0.03
C MET A 95 7.51 -9.47 -0.41
N SER A 96 7.36 -10.10 -1.56
CA SER A 96 8.29 -11.16 -1.98
C SER A 96 9.68 -10.63 -2.38
N TYR A 97 9.74 -9.42 -2.91
CA TYR A 97 10.95 -8.87 -3.53
C TYR A 97 11.85 -8.12 -2.55
N PHE A 98 11.28 -7.23 -1.74
CA PHE A 98 12.04 -6.44 -0.77
C PHE A 98 12.15 -7.17 0.57
N LYS A 99 13.30 -7.06 1.23
CA LYS A 99 13.61 -7.74 2.50
C LYS A 99 13.28 -6.93 3.77
N GLY A 100 12.75 -5.71 3.63
CA GLY A 100 12.40 -4.84 4.76
C GLY A 100 11.10 -5.23 5.46
N ASP A 101 10.93 -4.80 6.70
CA ASP A 101 9.64 -4.89 7.37
C ASP A 101 8.59 -4.04 6.63
N MET A 102 7.33 -4.46 6.72
CA MET A 102 6.24 -3.81 5.96
C MET A 102 4.97 -3.72 6.77
N ILE A 103 4.23 -2.62 6.60
CA ILE A 103 2.90 -2.44 7.17
C ILE A 103 1.96 -1.96 6.06
N PHE A 104 0.82 -2.63 5.92
CA PHE A 104 -0.21 -2.25 4.95
C PHE A 104 -1.40 -1.64 5.67
N PHE A 105 -1.85 -0.49 5.20
CA PHE A 105 -2.90 0.34 5.81
C PHE A 105 -4.07 0.56 4.85
N LEU A 106 -5.25 0.71 5.43
CA LEU A 106 -6.44 1.32 4.81
C LEU A 106 -6.97 2.37 5.77
N ASN A 107 -7.06 3.63 5.34
CA ASN A 107 -7.54 4.74 6.18
C ASN A 107 -6.90 4.73 7.58
N GLU A 108 -5.56 4.73 7.65
CA GLU A 108 -4.76 4.68 8.89
C GLU A 108 -4.89 3.38 9.72
N GLN A 109 -5.79 2.48 9.36
CA GLN A 109 -5.97 1.19 10.03
C GLN A 109 -5.04 0.15 9.41
N LYS A 110 -4.22 -0.48 10.25
CA LYS A 110 -3.32 -1.56 9.84
C LYS A 110 -4.14 -2.77 9.41
N ILE A 111 -3.98 -3.22 8.16
CA ILE A 111 -4.58 -4.44 7.61
C ILE A 111 -3.71 -5.65 7.95
N PHE A 112 -2.42 -5.55 7.64
CA PHE A 112 -1.43 -6.58 7.95
C PHE A 112 -0.06 -5.94 8.12
N LYS A 113 0.85 -6.69 8.73
CA LYS A 113 2.27 -6.34 8.79
C LYS A 113 3.14 -7.58 8.62
N ARG A 114 4.27 -7.40 7.94
CA ARG A 114 5.37 -8.37 7.94
C ARG A 114 6.52 -7.78 8.75
N ILE A 115 6.80 -8.37 9.91
CA ILE A 115 7.88 -7.96 10.79
C ILE A 115 8.80 -9.15 11.01
N SER A 116 10.11 -8.99 10.82
CA SER A 116 11.08 -10.08 11.04
C SER A 116 10.71 -11.37 10.29
N ASN A 117 10.29 -11.24 9.02
CA ASN A 117 9.79 -12.32 8.16
C ASN A 117 8.51 -13.03 8.63
N GLN A 118 7.82 -12.52 9.64
CA GLN A 118 6.53 -13.05 10.09
C GLN A 118 5.38 -12.16 9.62
N LEU A 119 4.44 -12.76 8.88
CA LEU A 119 3.20 -12.11 8.49
C LEU A 119 2.17 -12.20 9.61
N SER A 120 1.58 -11.06 9.97
CA SER A 120 0.45 -10.98 10.90
C SER A 120 -0.66 -10.11 10.30
N LEU A 121 -1.90 -10.55 10.52
CA LEU A 121 -3.11 -9.87 10.05
C LEU A 121 -3.74 -9.10 11.20
N ASN A 122 -4.52 -8.07 10.89
CA ASN A 122 -5.41 -7.46 11.85
C ASN A 122 -6.51 -8.46 12.22
N ASN A 123 -6.57 -8.82 13.50
CA ASN A 123 -7.55 -9.78 14.02
C ASN A 123 -8.77 -9.11 14.66
N ASP A 124 -8.88 -7.78 14.60
CA ASP A 124 -10.06 -7.06 15.10
C ASP A 124 -11.26 -7.38 14.20
N SER A 125 -12.25 -8.10 14.75
CA SER A 125 -13.47 -8.44 14.04
C SER A 125 -14.26 -7.20 13.59
N LYS A 126 -14.17 -6.10 14.34
CA LYS A 126 -14.87 -4.84 14.01
C LYS A 126 -14.30 -4.18 12.75
N PHE A 127 -13.02 -4.42 12.46
CA PHE A 127 -12.38 -3.96 11.22
C PHE A 127 -12.97 -4.67 9.99
N TRP A 128 -13.08 -6.00 10.04
CA TRP A 128 -13.57 -6.81 8.92
C TRP A 128 -15.09 -6.82 8.76
N SER A 129 -15.81 -6.44 9.81
CA SER A 129 -17.28 -6.37 9.84
C SER A 129 -17.71 -5.01 10.39
N PRO A 130 -17.48 -3.92 9.63
CA PRO A 130 -17.89 -2.60 10.07
C PRO A 130 -19.41 -2.58 10.24
N ALA A 131 -19.87 -2.16 11.43
CA ALA A 131 -21.30 -2.13 11.79
C ALA A 131 -22.17 -1.35 10.78
N ALA A 132 -21.56 -0.44 10.02
CA ALA A 132 -22.20 0.37 8.98
C ALA A 132 -22.64 -0.40 7.71
N LEU A 133 -22.29 -1.70 7.56
CA LEU A 133 -22.86 -2.53 6.48
C LEU A 133 -24.22 -3.15 6.86
N TYR A 134 -24.62 -3.09 8.13
CA TYR A 134 -25.82 -3.76 8.64
C TYR A 134 -26.65 -2.93 9.64
N GLY A 135 -26.84 -1.63 9.41
CA GLY A 135 -27.84 -0.85 10.16
C GLY A 135 -28.19 0.47 9.47
N SER A 136 -29.45 0.85 9.22
CA SER A 136 -30.73 0.30 9.70
C SER A 136 -31.86 0.54 8.68
N THR A 137 -32.53 -0.52 8.21
CA THR A 137 -33.95 -0.44 7.83
C THR A 137 -34.77 -0.83 9.07
N ALA A 138 -35.23 0.18 9.80
CA ALA A 138 -36.23 0.21 10.88
C ALA A 138 -35.87 1.48 11.70
N ASP A 139 -36.69 2.51 11.84
CA ASP A 139 -38.15 2.63 11.82
C ASP A 139 -38.63 3.85 11.00
#